data_AF-I0ILZ0-F1
#
_entry.id   AF-I0ILZ0-F1
#
_cell.length_a   1.000
_cell.length_b   1.000
_cell.length_c   1.000
_cell.angle_alpha   90.00
_cell.angle_beta   90.00
_cell.angle_gamma   90.00
#
_symmetry.space_group_name_H-M   'P 1'
#
loop_
_entity.id
_entity.type
_entity.pdbx_description
1 polymer ?
#
loop_
_entity_poly.entity_id
_entity_poly.type
_entity_poly.pdbx_seq_one_letter_code
_entity_poly.pdbx_strand_id
1 'polypeptide(L)'
;MIPRKLSKLARILVDLSDRPVLYWASVCGFHPSNLSNWLRDRETLSEENQARLLKALSLDPDTLKLDPSRVHVWIVALHELETLTGAAEAFLEADVTMTLVSPDPDGPASLSQAPQAALLRSGNIRIVLLRKLFPAKMSESPLSQKAGTPWIRPALIPRARWKATGIASEKDAPPLLVPGPFLFDLVVGNVSIETFDALMDKSTPWEWKDVEALAKKLGVTAREIAEMIQERSSG
;
A
#
# COMPACT_ATOMS: atom_id res chain seq x y z
N MET A 1 3.11 -25.85 8.77
CA MET A 1 3.06 -24.92 7.62
C MET A 1 1.99 -25.44 6.67
N ILE A 2 0.84 -24.79 6.59
CA ILE A 2 -0.28 -25.26 5.74
C ILE A 2 0.12 -25.02 4.27
N PRO A 3 0.00 -26.00 3.36
CA PRO A 3 0.26 -25.75 1.94
C PRO A 3 -0.70 -24.67 1.44
N ARG A 4 -0.17 -23.50 1.07
CA ARG A 4 -0.98 -22.42 0.49
C ARG A 4 -1.29 -22.81 -0.95
N LYS A 5 -2.57 -22.98 -1.27
CA LYS A 5 -3.00 -23.20 -2.66
C LYS A 5 -2.55 -22.03 -3.53
N LEU A 6 -1.87 -22.31 -4.65
CA LEU A 6 -1.36 -21.30 -5.59
C LEU A 6 -2.47 -20.37 -6.11
N SER A 7 -3.66 -20.92 -6.33
CA SER A 7 -4.87 -20.17 -6.71
C SER A 7 -5.22 -19.08 -5.70
N LYS A 8 -5.05 -19.35 -4.40
CA LYS A 8 -5.30 -18.36 -3.32
C LYS A 8 -4.28 -17.23 -3.36
N LEU A 9 -3.00 -17.54 -3.55
CA LEU A 9 -1.94 -16.52 -3.66
C LEU A 9 -2.15 -15.63 -4.88
N ALA A 10 -2.43 -16.23 -6.03
CA ALA A 10 -2.72 -15.51 -7.26
C ALA A 10 -3.96 -14.63 -7.11
N ARG A 11 -5.03 -15.11 -6.47
CA ARG A 11 -6.25 -14.33 -6.22
C ARG A 11 -5.97 -13.08 -5.40
N ILE A 12 -5.21 -13.21 -4.31
CA ILE A 12 -4.82 -12.07 -3.48
C ILE A 12 -4.09 -10.99 -4.31
N LEU A 13 -3.13 -11.39 -5.14
CA LEU A 13 -2.37 -10.44 -5.97
C LEU A 13 -3.22 -9.82 -7.09
N VAL A 14 -4.14 -10.58 -7.68
CA VAL A 14 -5.10 -10.07 -8.65
C VAL A 14 -6.01 -9.02 -8.00
N ASP A 15 -6.57 -9.32 -6.83
CA ASP A 15 -7.47 -8.41 -6.12
C ASP A 15 -6.74 -7.10 -5.73
N LEU A 16 -5.50 -7.19 -5.25
CA LEU A 16 -4.67 -6.02 -4.91
C LEU A 16 -4.18 -5.22 -6.12
N SER A 17 -4.23 -5.77 -7.33
CA SER A 17 -3.84 -5.02 -8.53
C SER A 17 -4.88 -4.00 -9.00
N ASP A 18 -6.13 -4.11 -8.50
CA ASP A 18 -7.33 -3.41 -9.01
C ASP A 18 -7.51 -3.56 -10.54
N ARG A 19 -6.98 -4.63 -11.12
CA ARG A 19 -7.20 -5.00 -12.52
C ARG A 19 -8.18 -6.16 -12.60
N PRO A 20 -9.12 -6.13 -13.55
CA PRO A 20 -10.07 -7.22 -13.72
C PRO A 20 -9.37 -8.51 -14.16
N VAL A 21 -9.95 -9.67 -13.84
CA VAL A 21 -9.45 -10.99 -14.29
C VAL A 21 -9.20 -11.03 -15.80
N LEU A 22 -10.03 -10.35 -16.59
CA LEU A 22 -9.87 -10.23 -18.05
C LEU A 22 -8.51 -9.63 -18.44
N TYR A 23 -8.02 -8.64 -17.69
CA TYR A 23 -6.72 -8.03 -17.95
C TYR A 23 -5.59 -9.05 -17.77
N TRP A 24 -5.57 -9.75 -16.64
CA TRP A 24 -4.54 -10.76 -16.35
C TRP A 24 -4.61 -11.96 -17.29
N ALA A 25 -5.82 -12.39 -17.67
CA ALA A 25 -6.00 -13.41 -18.69
C ALA A 25 -5.39 -12.98 -20.03
N SER A 26 -5.60 -11.73 -20.45
CA SER A 26 -5.00 -11.17 -21.67
C SER A 26 -3.47 -11.14 -21.60
N VAL A 27 -2.91 -10.62 -20.50
CA VAL A 27 -1.45 -10.57 -20.27
C VAL A 27 -0.80 -11.95 -20.38
N CYS A 28 -1.48 -13.00 -19.93
CA CYS A 28 -0.93 -14.35 -19.91
C CYS A 28 -1.33 -15.21 -21.13
N GLY A 29 -2.19 -14.70 -22.01
CA GLY A 29 -2.72 -15.44 -23.17
C GLY A 29 -3.71 -16.54 -22.79
N PHE A 30 -4.52 -16.34 -21.76
CA PHE A 30 -5.55 -17.28 -21.30
C PHE A 30 -6.94 -16.90 -21.81
N HIS A 31 -7.83 -17.90 -21.91
CA HIS A 31 -9.26 -17.61 -21.92
C HIS A 31 -9.71 -17.12 -20.53
N PRO A 32 -10.46 -16.01 -20.41
CA PRO A 32 -10.82 -15.43 -19.11
C PRO A 32 -11.60 -16.37 -18.17
N SER A 33 -12.42 -17.27 -18.73
CA SER A 33 -13.16 -18.27 -17.94
C SER A 33 -12.22 -19.23 -17.21
N ASN A 34 -11.14 -19.67 -17.84
CA ASN A 34 -10.20 -20.64 -17.27
C ASN A 34 -9.49 -20.04 -16.06
N LEU A 35 -9.06 -18.78 -16.18
CA LEU A 35 -8.45 -18.05 -15.06
C LEU A 35 -9.47 -17.83 -13.92
N SER A 36 -10.69 -17.37 -14.25
CA SER A 36 -11.74 -17.15 -13.27
C SER A 36 -12.13 -18.42 -12.51
N ASN A 37 -12.29 -19.55 -13.20
CA ASN A 37 -12.63 -20.83 -12.60
C ASN A 37 -11.51 -21.36 -11.70
N TRP A 38 -10.25 -21.23 -12.12
CA TRP A 38 -9.10 -21.65 -11.32
C TRP A 38 -8.91 -20.80 -10.06
N LEU A 39 -9.05 -19.47 -10.15
CA LEU A 39 -9.00 -18.57 -8.98
C LEU A 39 -10.11 -18.86 -7.96
N ARG A 40 -11.20 -19.49 -8.40
CA ARG A 40 -12.34 -19.94 -7.58
C ARG A 40 -12.22 -21.41 -7.15
N ASP A 41 -11.09 -22.06 -7.38
CA ASP A 41 -10.84 -23.47 -7.09
C ASP A 41 -11.85 -24.43 -7.77
N ARG A 42 -12.41 -24.04 -8.93
CA ARG A 42 -13.39 -24.86 -9.69
C ARG A 42 -12.75 -25.74 -10.76
N GLU A 43 -11.61 -25.32 -11.29
CA GLU A 43 -10.88 -26.01 -12.36
C GLU A 43 -9.37 -25.94 -12.09
N THR A 44 -8.60 -26.78 -12.76
CA THR A 44 -7.13 -26.81 -12.66
C THR A 44 -6.51 -26.18 -13.90
N LEU A 45 -5.64 -25.17 -13.73
CA LEU A 45 -4.75 -24.70 -14.79
C LEU A 45 -3.54 -25.64 -14.91
N SER A 46 -2.98 -25.80 -16.11
CA SER A 46 -1.70 -26.51 -16.27
C SER A 46 -0.59 -25.81 -15.47
N GLU A 47 0.41 -26.56 -15.00
CA GLU A 47 1.54 -26.01 -14.24
C GLU A 47 2.26 -24.89 -14.99
N GLU A 48 2.44 -25.04 -16.31
CA GLU A 48 3.01 -24.00 -17.16
C GLU A 48 2.20 -22.70 -17.12
N ASN A 49 0.86 -22.80 -17.18
CA ASN A 49 -0.02 -21.63 -17.12
C ASN A 49 -0.07 -21.03 -15.71
N GLN A 50 0.00 -21.86 -14.67
CA GLN A 50 0.13 -21.37 -13.29
C GLN A 50 1.44 -20.56 -13.14
N ALA A 51 2.58 -21.12 -13.56
CA ALA A 51 3.86 -20.44 -13.50
C ALA A 51 3.87 -19.14 -14.31
N ARG A 52 3.25 -19.12 -15.49
CA ARG A 52 3.12 -17.91 -16.33
C ARG A 52 2.33 -16.81 -15.62
N LEU A 53 1.20 -17.16 -15.00
CA LEU A 53 0.40 -16.21 -14.23
C LEU A 53 1.16 -15.66 -13.02
N LEU A 54 1.79 -16.54 -12.24
CA LEU A 54 2.52 -16.14 -11.04
C LEU A 54 3.66 -15.18 -11.41
N LYS A 55 4.42 -15.47 -12.47
CA LYS A 55 5.45 -14.55 -13.00
C LYS A 55 4.86 -13.21 -13.45
N ALA A 56 3.71 -13.20 -14.12
CA ALA A 56 3.04 -11.95 -14.50
C ALA A 56 2.63 -11.10 -13.28
N LEU A 57 2.24 -11.77 -12.19
CA LEU A 57 1.94 -11.17 -10.89
C LEU A 57 3.21 -10.87 -10.06
N SER A 58 4.40 -10.97 -10.66
CA SER A 58 5.70 -10.75 -10.01
C SER A 58 5.92 -11.66 -8.79
N LEU A 59 5.38 -12.88 -8.83
CA LEU A 59 5.60 -13.95 -7.84
C LEU A 59 6.43 -15.06 -8.49
N ASP A 60 7.53 -15.42 -7.83
CA ASP A 60 8.36 -16.54 -8.27
C ASP A 60 7.63 -17.87 -8.01
N PRO A 61 7.43 -18.73 -9.02
CA PRO A 61 6.60 -19.92 -8.89
C PRO A 61 7.22 -21.03 -8.05
N ASP A 62 8.55 -21.02 -7.89
CA ASP A 62 9.28 -22.08 -7.17
C ASP A 62 9.40 -21.73 -5.68
N THR A 63 9.67 -20.46 -5.38
CA THR A 63 9.88 -19.96 -4.02
C THR A 63 8.63 -19.36 -3.40
N LEU A 64 7.63 -19.01 -4.21
CA LEU A 64 6.41 -18.29 -3.83
C LEU A 64 6.71 -16.95 -3.13
N LYS A 65 7.84 -16.33 -3.50
CA LYS A 65 8.25 -15.01 -3.02
C LYS A 65 8.00 -13.95 -4.08
N LEU A 66 7.67 -12.75 -3.61
CA LEU A 66 7.57 -11.59 -4.48
C LEU A 66 8.94 -11.22 -5.06
N ASP A 67 8.96 -10.80 -6.31
CA ASP A 67 10.18 -10.36 -7.00
C ASP A 67 10.79 -9.13 -6.27
N PRO A 68 12.00 -9.25 -5.69
CA PRO A 68 12.65 -8.15 -4.98
C PRO A 68 13.22 -7.08 -5.91
N SER A 69 13.29 -7.35 -7.22
CA SER A 69 13.76 -6.40 -8.25
C SER A 69 12.66 -5.45 -8.74
N ARG A 70 11.52 -5.42 -8.05
CA ARG A 70 10.37 -4.57 -8.38
C ARG A 70 9.83 -3.86 -7.16
N VAL A 71 9.18 -2.72 -7.43
CA VAL A 71 8.28 -2.10 -6.48
C VAL A 71 6.86 -2.58 -6.79
N HIS A 72 6.23 -3.21 -5.81
CA HIS A 72 4.89 -3.76 -5.94
C HIS A 72 3.86 -2.68 -5.60
N VAL A 73 2.88 -2.46 -6.46
CA VAL A 73 1.80 -1.49 -6.20
C VAL A 73 0.54 -2.25 -5.84
N TRP A 74 0.03 -2.04 -4.63
CA TRP A 74 -1.20 -2.63 -4.15
C TRP A 74 -2.26 -1.56 -3.90
N ILE A 75 -3.41 -1.78 -4.50
CA ILE A 75 -4.59 -0.93 -4.34
C ILE A 75 -5.44 -1.53 -3.23
N VAL A 76 -5.67 -0.75 -2.18
CA VAL A 76 -6.37 -1.19 -0.97
C VAL A 76 -7.77 -0.58 -0.94
N ALA A 77 -8.77 -1.46 -0.84
CA ALA A 77 -10.13 -1.09 -0.48
C ALA A 77 -10.28 -1.17 1.04
N LEU A 78 -10.57 -0.03 1.68
CA LEU A 78 -10.63 0.06 3.15
C LEU A 78 -11.72 -0.79 3.81
N HIS A 79 -12.75 -1.18 3.06
CA HIS A 79 -13.80 -2.07 3.52
C HIS A 79 -13.46 -3.57 3.32
N GLU A 80 -12.32 -3.88 2.71
CA GLU A 80 -11.86 -5.24 2.39
C GLU A 80 -10.40 -5.43 2.84
N LEU A 81 -10.09 -5.03 4.09
CA LEU A 81 -8.74 -5.14 4.65
C LEU A 81 -8.23 -6.58 4.76
N GLU A 82 -9.12 -7.57 4.76
CA GLU A 82 -8.80 -8.99 4.81
C GLU A 82 -7.83 -9.41 3.69
N THR A 83 -7.98 -8.83 2.49
CA THR A 83 -7.09 -9.12 1.36
C THR A 83 -5.68 -8.59 1.63
N LEU A 84 -5.56 -7.38 2.19
CA LEU A 84 -4.26 -6.80 2.56
C LEU A 84 -3.59 -7.61 3.68
N THR A 85 -4.33 -7.95 4.73
CA THR A 85 -3.84 -8.80 5.83
C THR A 85 -3.36 -10.15 5.31
N GLY A 86 -4.18 -10.80 4.47
CA GLY A 86 -3.84 -12.07 3.84
C GLY A 86 -2.60 -11.99 2.95
N ALA A 87 -2.39 -10.88 2.24
CA ALA A 87 -1.19 -10.64 1.45
C ALA A 87 0.05 -10.43 2.32
N ALA A 88 -0.07 -9.66 3.40
CA ALA A 88 1.02 -9.41 4.33
C ALA A 88 1.48 -10.72 4.99
N GLU A 89 0.55 -11.54 5.49
CA GLU A 89 0.87 -12.87 5.99
C GLU A 89 1.45 -13.79 4.91
N ALA A 90 0.96 -13.65 3.68
CA ALA A 90 1.38 -14.49 2.56
C ALA A 90 2.84 -14.22 2.15
N PHE A 91 3.22 -12.95 2.04
CA PHE A 91 4.40 -12.56 1.29
C PHE A 91 5.47 -11.83 2.11
N LEU A 92 5.15 -11.36 3.32
CA LEU A 92 6.06 -10.52 4.12
C LEU A 92 6.61 -11.31 5.32
N GLU A 93 7.92 -11.56 5.31
CA GLU A 93 8.61 -12.42 6.30
C GLU A 93 9.38 -11.64 7.37
N ALA A 94 9.73 -10.38 7.13
CA ALA A 94 10.44 -9.52 8.08
C ALA A 94 9.49 -8.50 8.70
N ASP A 95 9.93 -7.86 9.79
CA ASP A 95 9.23 -6.69 10.33
C ASP A 95 9.00 -5.66 9.22
N VAL A 96 7.74 -5.24 9.10
CA VAL A 96 7.33 -4.35 8.02
C VAL A 96 7.46 -2.92 8.53
N THR A 97 8.30 -2.13 7.88
CA THR A 97 8.39 -0.70 8.17
C THR A 97 7.51 0.07 7.21
N MET A 98 6.74 1.01 7.73
CA MET A 98 5.78 1.80 6.96
C MET A 98 6.04 3.31 7.12
N THR A 99 5.83 4.06 6.04
CA THR A 99 5.83 5.53 6.02
C THR A 99 4.67 6.04 5.17
N LEU A 100 4.07 7.18 5.54
CA LEU A 100 3.08 7.85 4.70
C LEU A 100 3.75 8.92 3.86
N VAL A 101 3.28 9.10 2.63
CA VAL A 101 3.77 10.09 1.68
C VAL A 101 2.61 10.93 1.16
N SER A 102 2.76 12.25 1.19
CA SER A 102 1.76 13.22 0.76
C SER A 102 2.40 14.29 -0.13
N PRO A 103 1.66 14.85 -1.10
CA PRO A 103 2.18 15.97 -1.89
C PRO A 103 2.52 17.17 -1.00
N ASP A 104 3.63 17.83 -1.36
CA ASP A 104 4.04 19.11 -0.81
C ASP A 104 2.96 20.18 -1.12
N PRO A 105 2.38 20.83 -0.09
CA PRO A 105 1.38 21.89 -0.28
C PRO A 105 1.92 23.13 -1.01
N ASP A 106 3.22 23.41 -0.91
CA ASP A 106 3.85 24.57 -1.56
C ASP A 106 4.17 24.30 -3.04
N GLY A 107 3.91 23.06 -3.50
CA GLY A 107 3.96 22.68 -4.90
C GLY A 107 2.79 23.24 -5.74
N PRO A 108 2.72 22.88 -7.04
CA PRO A 108 1.63 23.31 -7.90
C PRO A 108 0.26 22.99 -7.28
N ALA A 109 -0.64 23.97 -7.22
CA ALA A 109 -1.94 23.86 -6.54
C ALA A 109 -2.78 22.65 -7.01
N SER A 110 -2.64 22.24 -8.28
CA SER A 110 -3.29 21.05 -8.85
C SER A 110 -2.87 19.73 -8.20
N LEU A 111 -1.72 19.69 -7.53
CA LEU A 111 -1.15 18.51 -6.88
C LEU A 111 -1.34 18.52 -5.36
N SER A 112 -1.73 19.64 -4.77
CA SER A 112 -1.99 19.77 -3.33
C SER A 112 -3.12 18.86 -2.82
N GLN A 113 -4.03 18.44 -3.71
CA GLN A 113 -5.13 17.52 -3.42
C GLN A 113 -4.85 16.06 -3.82
N ALA A 114 -3.63 15.75 -4.26
CA ALA A 114 -3.31 14.39 -4.69
C ALA A 114 -3.41 13.39 -3.51
N PRO A 115 -3.80 12.13 -3.78
CA PRO A 115 -4.05 11.15 -2.72
C PRO A 115 -2.77 10.82 -1.94
N GLN A 116 -2.90 10.49 -0.66
CA GLN A 116 -1.78 10.00 0.13
C GLN A 116 -1.46 8.55 -0.24
N ALA A 117 -0.18 8.21 -0.32
CA ALA A 117 0.32 6.84 -0.49
C ALA A 117 1.00 6.34 0.79
N ALA A 118 1.00 5.03 1.03
CA ALA A 118 1.84 4.43 2.07
C ALA A 118 2.95 3.59 1.44
N LEU A 119 4.18 3.76 1.91
CA LEU A 119 5.31 2.93 1.49
C LEU A 119 5.58 1.88 2.57
N LEU A 120 5.70 0.62 2.16
CA LEU A 120 5.97 -0.53 3.02
C LEU A 120 7.27 -1.19 2.56
N ARG A 121 8.15 -1.50 3.52
CA ARG A 121 9.35 -2.29 3.27
C ARG A 121 9.42 -3.47 4.24
N SER A 122 9.63 -4.66 3.70
CA SER A 122 9.89 -5.90 4.46
C SER A 122 11.11 -6.59 3.86
N GLY A 123 12.26 -6.47 4.53
CA GLY A 123 13.54 -6.90 3.96
C GLY A 123 13.84 -6.17 2.64
N ASN A 124 13.87 -6.93 1.55
CA ASN A 124 14.10 -6.45 0.17
C ASN A 124 12.79 -6.23 -0.61
N ILE A 125 11.63 -6.52 -0.03
CA ILE A 125 10.34 -6.30 -0.68
C ILE A 125 9.90 -4.86 -0.44
N ARG A 126 9.48 -4.19 -1.52
CA ARG A 126 9.08 -2.80 -1.56
C ARG A 126 7.66 -2.72 -2.10
N ILE A 127 6.76 -2.15 -1.31
CA ILE A 127 5.34 -2.08 -1.64
C ILE A 127 4.86 -0.64 -1.50
N VAL A 128 4.11 -0.17 -2.49
CA VAL A 128 3.34 1.07 -2.45
C VAL A 128 1.88 0.69 -2.26
N LEU A 129 1.28 1.14 -1.17
CA LEU A 129 -0.16 1.04 -0.96
C LEU A 129 -0.83 2.32 -1.44
N LEU A 130 -1.81 2.15 -2.31
CA LEU A 130 -2.67 3.22 -2.80
C LEU A 130 -4.09 2.96 -2.35
N ARG A 131 -4.80 4.01 -1.98
CA ARG A 131 -6.21 3.90 -1.64
C ARG A 131 -7.04 3.76 -2.90
N LYS A 132 -7.99 2.82 -2.91
CA LYS A 132 -9.01 2.75 -3.96
C LYS A 132 -9.96 3.95 -3.87
N LEU A 133 -10.00 4.77 -4.93
CA LEU A 133 -10.82 5.98 -5.03
C LEU A 133 -12.11 5.71 -5.83
N PHE A 134 -13.06 4.94 -5.27
CA PHE A 134 -14.37 4.65 -5.91
C PHE A 134 -15.50 4.65 -4.85
N PRO A 135 -16.79 4.90 -5.22
CA PRO A 135 -17.76 5.56 -4.35
C PRO A 135 -18.02 4.72 -3.11
N ALA A 136 -17.56 5.23 -1.96
CA ALA A 136 -17.69 4.57 -0.69
C ALA A 136 -19.15 4.20 -0.44
N LYS A 137 -19.41 2.96 0.00
CA LYS A 137 -20.60 2.71 0.82
C LYS A 137 -20.56 3.72 1.98
N MET A 138 -21.72 4.23 2.39
CA MET A 138 -21.92 5.31 3.38
C MET A 138 -21.34 5.06 4.79
N SER A 139 -20.49 4.04 4.98
CA SER A 139 -19.86 3.69 6.26
C SER A 139 -18.54 4.43 6.54
N GLU A 140 -17.93 5.08 5.54
CA GLU A 140 -16.75 5.92 5.78
C GLU A 140 -17.18 7.31 6.29
N SER A 141 -16.58 7.75 7.40
CA SER A 141 -16.88 9.08 7.93
C SER A 141 -16.42 10.17 6.93
N PRO A 142 -17.11 11.32 6.86
CA PRO A 142 -16.74 12.41 5.95
C PRO A 142 -15.29 12.90 6.09
N LEU A 143 -14.67 12.67 7.26
CA LEU A 143 -13.28 13.03 7.56
C LEU A 143 -12.26 12.05 6.94
N SER A 144 -12.58 10.75 6.83
CA SER A 144 -11.71 9.78 6.16
C SER A 144 -11.72 9.97 4.64
N GLN A 145 -12.68 10.70 4.08
CA GLN A 145 -12.77 10.98 2.65
C GLN A 145 -12.01 12.26 2.22
N LYS A 146 -11.53 13.08 3.16
CA LYS A 146 -10.73 14.26 2.83
C LYS A 146 -9.33 13.85 2.33
N ALA A 147 -8.92 14.42 1.19
CA ALA A 147 -7.56 14.28 0.70
C ALA A 147 -6.56 14.76 1.78
N GLY A 148 -5.54 13.95 2.06
CA GLY A 148 -4.52 14.26 3.06
C GLY A 148 -4.75 13.68 4.46
N THR A 149 -5.92 13.11 4.77
CA THR A 149 -6.11 12.37 6.02
C THR A 149 -5.38 11.01 5.96
N PRO A 150 -4.57 10.64 6.97
CA PRO A 150 -4.07 9.28 7.13
C PRO A 150 -5.20 8.26 7.03
N TRP A 151 -5.11 7.38 6.03
CA TRP A 151 -6.17 6.41 5.72
C TRP A 151 -5.80 4.99 6.12
N ILE A 152 -4.54 4.73 6.44
CA ILE A 152 -4.04 3.42 6.81
C ILE A 152 -2.99 3.53 7.92
N ARG A 153 -3.00 2.55 8.83
CA ARG A 153 -2.10 2.45 9.98
C ARG A 153 -1.35 1.12 9.95
N PRO A 154 -0.12 1.06 10.50
CA PRO A 154 0.64 -0.18 10.59
C PRO A 154 -0.10 -1.27 11.38
N ALA A 155 -0.88 -0.93 12.41
CA ALA A 155 -1.64 -1.93 13.18
C ALA A 155 -2.63 -2.76 12.34
N LEU A 156 -3.02 -2.28 11.15
CA LEU A 156 -3.88 -3.00 10.22
C LEU A 156 -3.11 -4.04 9.37
N ILE A 157 -1.78 -4.04 9.44
CA ILE A 157 -0.90 -4.89 8.66
C ILE A 157 -0.08 -5.73 9.65
N PRO A 158 -0.13 -7.07 9.57
CA PRO A 158 0.65 -7.96 10.42
C PRO A 158 2.13 -7.58 10.46
N ARG A 159 2.67 -7.46 11.68
CA ARG A 159 4.09 -7.16 11.95
C ARG A 159 4.57 -5.81 11.42
N ALA A 160 3.65 -4.92 11.06
CA ALA A 160 4.00 -3.58 10.61
C ALA A 160 4.15 -2.60 11.78
N ARG A 161 5.11 -1.70 11.61
CA ARG A 161 5.35 -0.56 12.49
C ARG A 161 5.67 0.68 11.66
N TRP A 162 5.50 1.84 12.25
CA TRP A 162 6.02 3.06 11.68
C TRP A 162 7.55 2.98 11.56
N LYS A 163 8.09 3.53 10.47
CA LYS A 163 9.55 3.72 10.35
C LYS A 163 10.05 4.71 11.41
N ALA A 164 9.24 5.73 11.69
CA ALA A 164 9.46 6.68 12.76
C ALA A 164 9.39 6.00 14.14
N THR A 165 10.55 5.75 14.73
CA THR A 165 10.66 5.15 16.06
C THR A 165 10.05 6.10 17.10
N GLY A 166 9.09 5.62 17.88
CA GLY A 166 8.41 6.40 18.94
C GLY A 166 6.92 6.65 18.69
N ILE A 167 6.43 6.39 17.47
CA ILE A 167 5.00 6.40 17.18
C ILE A 167 4.48 4.96 17.27
N ALA A 168 3.47 4.74 18.12
CA ALA A 168 2.86 3.43 18.25
C ALA A 168 2.08 3.04 16.97
N SER A 169 2.02 1.75 16.67
CA SER A 169 1.48 1.20 15.41
C SER A 169 0.01 1.56 15.14
N GLU A 170 -0.74 1.83 16.19
CA GLU A 170 -2.16 2.16 16.20
C GLU A 170 -2.42 3.67 16.09
N LYS A 171 -1.37 4.49 16.18
CA LYS A 171 -1.46 5.95 16.08
C LYS A 171 -1.23 6.41 14.64
N ASP A 172 -1.82 7.54 14.30
CA ASP A 172 -1.55 8.20 13.03
C ASP A 172 -0.15 8.83 13.10
N ALA A 173 0.72 8.46 12.16
CA ALA A 173 1.96 9.20 11.92
C ALA A 173 1.66 10.32 10.91
N PRO A 174 2.37 11.44 10.98
CA PRO A 174 2.20 12.45 9.94
C PRO A 174 2.83 11.92 8.63
N PRO A 175 2.60 12.54 7.46
CA PRO A 175 3.19 12.09 6.19
C PRO A 175 4.48 12.84 5.80
N LEU A 176 5.42 12.13 5.18
CA LEU A 176 6.54 12.75 4.47
C LEU A 176 6.01 13.56 3.28
N LEU A 177 6.39 14.83 3.21
CA LEU A 177 6.03 15.71 2.10
C LEU A 177 6.99 15.48 0.94
N VAL A 178 6.44 15.27 -0.26
CA VAL A 178 7.23 15.05 -1.48
C VAL A 178 6.71 15.91 -2.62
N PRO A 179 7.56 16.25 -3.61
CA PRO A 179 7.10 16.97 -4.79
C PRO A 179 6.02 16.16 -5.52
N GLY A 180 4.93 16.81 -5.93
CA GLY A 180 3.75 16.17 -6.49
C GLY A 180 3.98 15.20 -7.69
N PRO A 181 4.92 15.45 -8.62
CA PRO A 181 5.22 14.50 -9.70
C PRO A 181 5.64 13.11 -9.20
N PHE A 182 6.39 13.02 -8.09
CA PHE A 182 6.80 11.73 -7.53
C PHE A 182 5.62 10.90 -7.02
N LEU A 183 4.59 11.57 -6.51
CA LEU A 183 3.38 10.88 -6.06
C LEU A 183 2.57 10.35 -7.25
N PHE A 184 2.56 11.07 -8.38
CA PHE A 184 1.96 10.57 -9.60
C PHE A 184 2.68 9.32 -10.11
N ASP A 185 4.02 9.31 -10.14
CA ASP A 185 4.84 8.15 -10.52
C ASP A 185 4.60 6.94 -9.61
N LEU A 186 4.44 7.18 -8.30
CA LEU A 186 4.02 6.15 -7.33
C LEU A 186 2.62 5.58 -7.66
N VAL A 187 1.67 6.45 -8.03
CA VAL A 187 0.28 6.04 -8.33
C VAL A 187 0.17 5.24 -9.62
N VAL A 188 0.94 5.60 -10.65
CA VAL A 188 0.91 4.90 -11.95
C VAL A 188 1.83 3.66 -11.98
N GLY A 189 2.56 3.39 -10.90
CA GLY A 189 3.46 2.24 -10.79
C GLY A 189 4.76 2.39 -11.57
N ASN A 190 5.17 3.62 -11.88
CA ASN A 190 6.43 3.94 -12.55
C ASN A 190 7.55 4.29 -11.55
N VAL A 191 7.47 3.80 -10.31
CA VAL A 191 8.49 4.10 -9.30
C VAL A 191 9.67 3.15 -9.42
N SER A 192 10.88 3.71 -9.50
CA SER A 192 12.11 2.93 -9.47
C SER A 192 12.45 2.47 -8.06
N ILE A 193 13.25 1.41 -7.92
CA ILE A 193 13.74 0.95 -6.62
C ILE A 193 14.51 2.05 -5.90
N GLU A 194 15.37 2.78 -6.63
CA GLU A 194 16.21 3.84 -6.09
C GLU A 194 15.35 4.98 -5.55
N THR A 195 14.28 5.33 -6.27
CA THR A 195 13.34 6.37 -5.85
C THR A 195 12.58 5.94 -4.60
N PHE A 196 12.10 4.69 -4.56
CA PHE A 196 11.43 4.14 -3.38
C PHE A 196 12.35 4.13 -2.16
N ASP A 197 13.57 3.61 -2.32
CA ASP A 197 14.54 3.51 -1.24
C ASP A 197 14.97 4.90 -0.74
N ALA A 198 15.18 5.87 -1.63
CA ALA A 198 15.47 7.24 -1.25
C ALA A 198 14.34 7.90 -0.44
N LEU A 199 13.08 7.67 -0.81
CA LEU A 199 11.93 8.17 -0.06
C LEU A 199 11.80 7.49 1.30
N MET A 200 11.95 6.17 1.33
CA MET A 200 11.98 5.43 2.59
C MET A 200 13.11 5.95 3.46
N ASP A 201 14.33 6.09 2.96
CA ASP A 201 15.50 6.51 3.74
C ASP A 201 15.41 7.94 4.25
N LYS A 202 14.79 8.87 3.51
CA LYS A 202 14.45 10.21 4.01
C LYS A 202 13.51 10.21 5.21
N SER A 203 12.73 9.16 5.42
CA SER A 203 11.82 9.05 6.57
C SER A 203 12.48 8.54 7.86
N THR A 204 13.76 8.89 8.07
CA THR A 204 14.43 8.86 9.40
C THR A 204 13.64 9.66 10.44
N PRO A 205 13.85 9.45 11.76
CA PRO A 205 12.92 9.88 12.79
C PRO A 205 12.56 11.36 12.63
N TRP A 206 11.26 11.62 12.72
CA TRP A 206 10.66 12.91 12.45
C TRP A 206 11.35 14.00 13.23
N GLU A 207 11.77 15.07 12.54
CA GLU A 207 12.19 16.25 13.26
C GLU A 207 10.94 17.05 13.63
N TRP A 208 10.98 17.73 14.78
CA TRP A 208 9.88 18.58 15.24
C TRP A 208 9.47 19.63 14.19
N LYS A 209 10.39 20.02 13.32
CA LYS A 209 10.16 20.91 12.17
C LYS A 209 9.17 20.34 11.14
N ASP A 210 9.13 19.03 10.93
CA ASP A 210 8.18 18.38 10.02
C ASP A 210 6.76 18.45 10.59
N VAL A 211 6.64 18.32 11.92
CA VAL A 211 5.39 18.51 12.66
C VAL A 211 4.92 19.97 12.60
N GLU A 212 5.84 20.93 12.74
CA GLU A 212 5.56 22.37 12.62
C GLU A 212 5.13 22.78 11.21
N ALA A 213 5.77 22.22 10.17
CA ALA A 213 5.38 22.45 8.78
C ALA A 213 3.97 21.92 8.49
N LEU A 214 3.65 20.73 9.03
CA LEU A 214 2.32 20.16 8.92
C LEU A 214 1.27 20.98 9.71
N ALA A 215 1.64 21.50 10.87
CA ALA A 215 0.78 22.33 11.70
C ALA A 215 0.42 23.62 10.96
N LYS A 216 1.43 24.28 10.41
CA LYS A 216 1.26 25.44 9.53
C LYS A 216 0.35 25.13 8.34
N LYS A 217 0.47 23.94 7.72
CA LYS A 217 -0.37 23.49 6.60
C LYS A 217 -1.84 23.33 7.00
N LEU A 218 -2.11 22.77 8.17
CA LEU A 218 -3.47 22.52 8.65
C LEU A 218 -4.11 23.74 9.33
N GLY A 219 -3.38 24.86 9.45
CA GLY A 219 -3.86 26.05 10.15
C GLY A 219 -3.98 25.84 11.66
N VAL A 220 -3.21 24.89 12.20
CA VAL A 220 -3.19 24.51 13.61
C VAL A 220 -1.77 24.67 14.16
N THR A 221 -1.62 24.60 15.47
CA THR A 221 -0.33 24.66 16.16
C THR A 221 0.34 23.29 16.18
N ALA A 222 1.67 23.25 16.29
CA ALA A 222 2.40 21.98 16.43
C ALA A 222 1.98 21.20 17.68
N ARG A 223 1.54 21.94 18.71
CA ARG A 223 0.89 21.41 19.90
C ARG A 223 -0.46 20.77 19.57
N GLU A 224 -1.31 21.40 18.77
CA GLU A 224 -2.58 20.82 18.29
C GLU A 224 -2.36 19.62 17.36
N ILE A 225 -1.27 19.55 16.59
CA ILE A 225 -0.93 18.31 15.85
C ILE A 225 -0.49 17.20 16.81
N ALA A 226 0.38 17.51 17.76
CA ALA A 226 0.81 16.55 18.77
C ALA A 226 -0.36 16.09 19.65
N GLU A 227 -1.26 17.00 20.01
CA GLU A 227 -2.52 16.75 20.71
C GLU A 227 -3.50 16.02 19.80
N MET A 228 -3.63 16.26 18.50
CA MET A 228 -4.46 15.42 17.61
C MET A 228 -3.92 13.97 17.48
N ILE A 229 -2.60 13.80 17.53
CA ILE A 229 -1.94 12.49 17.60
C ILE A 229 -2.19 11.83 18.98
N GLN A 230 -2.40 12.61 20.04
CA GLN A 230 -2.64 12.15 21.41
C GLN A 230 -4.13 12.09 21.85
N GLU A 231 -5.04 12.95 21.42
CA GLU A 231 -6.43 13.05 21.89
C GLU A 231 -7.33 12.02 21.22
N ARG A 232 -6.95 11.50 20.04
CA ARG A 232 -7.50 10.24 19.52
C ARG A 232 -7.12 9.01 20.36
N SER A 233 -6.28 9.16 21.39
CA SER A 233 -5.89 8.07 22.30
C SER A 233 -6.77 7.90 23.53
N SER A 234 -7.86 8.69 23.65
CA SER A 234 -8.76 8.67 24.83
C SER A 234 -10.23 8.42 24.50
N GLY A 235 -10.56 8.04 23.27
CA GLY A 235 -11.94 7.80 22.80
C GLY A 235 -12.15 6.44 22.17
#